data_AF-A0A5C5ZS35-F1
#
_entry.id   AF-A0A5C5ZS35-F1
#
_cell.length_a   1.000
_cell.length_b   1.000
_cell.length_c   1.000
_cell.angle_alpha   90.00
_cell.angle_beta   90.00
_cell.angle_gamma   90.00
#
_symmetry.space_group_name_H-M   'P 1'
#
loop_
_entity.id
_entity.type
_entity.pdbx_description
1 polymer ?
#
loop_
_entity_poly.entity_id
_entity_poly.type
_entity_poly.pdbx_seq_one_letter_code
_entity_poly.pdbx_strand_id
1 'polypeptide(L)'
;MAKRITPQEADAFMRQLKTLVIAGVLLVLVPLIFYAVYLDKRLATFEESLSHSPPDELEVDDFGRDDLKHLAANATEGEVVYVPAYSHIYHGSGEPYLLTITLSVRNTSVNDAIVVKSVRYFDTKGKEVKSYLEKPVRLAALGTTEVVIKREDATGGSGANFLVEWFANTPVPQPIIEAVMIDTNSQHGISFVGRGKVISQASAGDEAQGTTEPPPAAP
;
A
#
# COMPACT_ATOMS: atom_id res chain seq x y z
N MET A 1 66.67 35.59 -29.95
CA MET A 1 66.62 36.14 -28.58
C MET A 1 65.59 35.37 -27.78
N ALA A 2 66.01 34.54 -26.81
CA ALA A 2 65.08 33.80 -25.94
C ALA A 2 64.59 34.76 -24.85
N LYS A 3 63.29 35.07 -24.85
CA LYS A 3 62.64 35.89 -23.82
C LYS A 3 62.70 35.13 -22.50
N ARG A 4 63.57 35.56 -21.57
CA ARG A 4 63.64 34.97 -20.22
C ARG A 4 62.39 35.39 -19.45
N ILE A 5 61.51 34.44 -19.20
CA ILE A 5 60.32 34.63 -18.37
C ILE A 5 60.80 34.94 -16.94
N THR A 6 60.35 36.07 -16.39
CA THR A 6 60.72 36.46 -15.03
C THR A 6 59.89 35.68 -14.00
N PRO A 7 60.42 35.39 -12.80
CA PRO A 7 59.70 34.62 -11.77
C PRO A 7 58.34 35.25 -11.39
N GLN A 8 58.23 36.58 -11.47
CA GLN A 8 56.98 37.31 -11.24
C GLN A 8 55.93 37.07 -12.33
N GLU A 9 56.34 36.91 -13.60
CA GLU A 9 55.45 36.54 -14.70
C GLU A 9 54.98 35.09 -14.58
N ALA A 10 55.85 34.18 -14.12
CA ALA A 10 55.50 32.79 -13.87
C ALA A 10 54.47 32.65 -12.75
N ASP A 11 54.61 33.40 -11.65
CA ASP A 11 53.65 33.37 -10.53
C ASP A 11 52.29 33.99 -10.88
N ALA A 12 52.27 35.00 -11.76
CA ALA A 12 51.03 35.56 -12.29
C ALA A 12 50.31 34.56 -13.21
N PHE A 13 51.06 33.92 -14.11
CA PHE A 13 50.54 32.89 -15.01
C PHE A 13 49.97 31.68 -14.24
N MET A 14 50.70 31.18 -13.23
CA MET A 14 50.25 30.05 -12.42
C MET A 14 48.99 30.36 -11.61
N ARG A 15 48.81 31.61 -11.16
CA ARG A 15 47.56 32.05 -10.50
C ARG A 15 46.40 32.08 -11.49
N GLN A 16 46.57 32.69 -12.66
CA GLN A 16 45.54 32.71 -13.71
C GLN A 16 45.16 31.29 -14.16
N LEU A 17 46.14 30.40 -14.33
CA LEU A 17 45.90 29.01 -14.69
C LEU A 17 45.11 28.27 -13.60
N LYS A 18 45.45 28.44 -12.32
CA LYS A 18 44.66 27.87 -11.20
C LYS A 18 43.24 28.39 -11.18
N THR A 19 43.03 29.69 -11.40
CA THR A 19 41.68 30.28 -11.45
C THR A 19 40.88 29.73 -12.62
N LEU A 20 41.49 29.55 -13.79
CA LEU A 20 40.85 28.95 -14.97
C LEU A 20 40.49 27.47 -14.73
N VAL A 21 41.37 26.69 -14.10
CA VAL A 21 41.10 25.30 -13.75
C VAL A 21 39.95 25.21 -12.75
N ILE A 22 39.95 26.03 -11.71
CA ILE A 22 38.85 26.06 -10.72
C ILE A 22 37.54 26.49 -11.39
N ALA A 23 37.57 27.51 -12.25
CA ALA A 23 36.39 27.95 -12.99
C ALA A 23 35.85 26.86 -13.92
N GLY A 24 36.72 26.14 -14.63
CA GLY A 24 36.35 25.02 -15.47
C GLY A 24 35.75 23.85 -14.68
N VAL A 25 36.32 23.52 -13.52
CA VAL A 25 35.79 22.50 -12.60
C VAL A 25 34.41 22.90 -12.07
N LEU A 26 34.23 24.16 -11.67
CA LEU A 26 32.93 24.67 -11.22
C LEU A 26 31.89 24.67 -12.34
N LEU A 27 32.29 24.97 -13.58
CA LEU A 27 31.40 24.94 -14.75
C LEU A 27 30.86 23.54 -15.05
N VAL A 28 31.57 22.48 -14.64
CA VAL A 28 31.11 21.09 -14.80
C VAL A 28 30.38 20.58 -13.54
N LEU A 29 30.89 20.90 -12.34
CA LEU A 29 30.30 20.43 -11.08
C LEU A 29 28.94 21.07 -10.78
N VAL A 30 28.78 22.38 -11.03
CA VAL A 30 27.53 23.08 -10.71
C VAL A 30 26.33 22.50 -11.50
N PRO A 31 26.40 22.29 -12.83
CA PRO A 31 25.33 21.63 -13.57
C PRO A 31 25.08 20.20 -13.13
N LEU A 32 26.13 19.43 -12.78
CA LEU A 32 25.97 18.07 -12.28
C LEU A 32 25.20 18.03 -10.95
N ILE A 33 25.51 18.95 -10.04
CA ILE A 33 24.77 19.10 -8.78
C ILE A 33 23.32 19.49 -9.05
N PHE A 34 23.08 20.46 -9.93
CA PHE A 34 21.72 20.85 -10.33
C PHE A 34 20.95 19.69 -10.97
N TYR A 35 21.62 18.89 -11.80
CA TYR A 35 21.02 17.71 -12.43
C TYR A 35 20.71 16.61 -11.41
N ALA A 36 21.60 16.38 -10.44
CA ALA A 36 21.35 15.44 -9.35
C ALA A 36 20.14 15.87 -8.51
N VAL A 37 20.03 17.16 -8.15
CA VAL A 37 18.86 17.71 -7.44
C VAL A 37 17.59 17.62 -8.29
N TYR A 38 17.68 17.88 -9.60
CA TYR A 38 16.56 17.74 -10.52
C TYR A 38 16.08 16.29 -10.62
N LEU A 39 17.00 15.33 -10.71
CA LEU A 39 16.68 13.90 -10.71
C LEU A 39 16.07 13.45 -9.39
N ASP A 40 16.59 13.90 -8.26
CA ASP A 40 16.04 13.58 -6.93
C ASP A 40 14.59 14.09 -6.79
N LYS A 41 14.34 15.34 -7.19
CA LYS A 41 12.98 15.89 -7.23
C LYS A 41 12.07 15.16 -8.22
N ARG A 42 12.57 14.83 -9.40
CA ARG A 42 11.80 14.09 -10.43
C ARG A 42 11.51 12.67 -9.99
N LEU A 43 12.43 12.02 -9.28
CA LEU A 43 12.26 10.69 -8.72
C LEU A 43 11.23 10.72 -7.60
N ALA A 44 11.27 11.74 -6.73
CA ALA A 44 10.25 11.93 -5.69
C ALA A 44 8.84 12.08 -6.28
N THR A 45 8.67 12.85 -7.37
CA THR A 45 7.36 12.96 -8.07
C THR A 45 6.94 11.65 -8.77
N PHE A 46 7.90 10.85 -9.22
CA PHE A 46 7.61 9.54 -9.82
C PHE A 46 7.25 8.49 -8.76
N GLU A 47 7.96 8.51 -7.62
CA GLU A 47 7.63 7.76 -6.42
C GLU A 47 6.27 8.18 -5.89
N GLU A 48 5.88 9.46 -5.98
CA GLU A 48 4.55 9.97 -5.65
C GLU A 48 3.45 9.46 -6.60
N SER A 49 3.76 9.26 -7.89
CA SER A 49 2.83 8.63 -8.86
C SER A 49 2.71 7.12 -8.71
N LEU A 50 3.70 6.49 -8.06
CA LEU A 50 3.73 5.05 -7.73
C LEU A 50 3.32 4.79 -6.27
N SER A 51 3.30 5.83 -5.43
CA SER A 51 2.89 5.74 -4.05
C SER A 51 1.39 5.65 -4.04
N HIS A 52 0.93 4.39 -4.03
CA HIS A 52 -0.31 3.95 -3.42
C HIS A 52 -1.41 5.01 -3.46
N SER A 53 -2.25 5.00 -4.49
CA SER A 53 -3.59 5.55 -4.35
C SER A 53 -4.18 4.90 -3.11
N PRO A 54 -4.45 5.64 -2.01
CA PRO A 54 -5.23 5.08 -0.92
C PRO A 54 -6.56 4.56 -1.50
N PRO A 55 -7.24 3.61 -0.83
CA PRO A 55 -8.57 3.14 -1.24
C PRO A 55 -9.63 4.24 -1.47
N ASP A 56 -9.29 5.50 -1.19
CA ASP A 56 -10.08 6.70 -1.40
C ASP A 56 -10.23 7.16 -2.86
N GLU A 57 -9.54 6.55 -3.84
CA GLU A 57 -9.66 6.94 -5.26
C GLU A 57 -10.70 6.15 -6.07
N LEU A 58 -11.54 5.35 -5.40
CA LEU A 58 -12.81 4.93 -5.99
C LEU A 58 -13.81 6.05 -5.68
N GLU A 59 -13.92 6.99 -6.62
CA GLU A 59 -14.83 8.14 -6.57
C GLU A 59 -16.18 7.71 -5.97
N VAL A 60 -16.39 8.05 -4.69
CA VAL A 60 -17.70 8.03 -4.08
C VAL A 60 -18.29 9.36 -4.45
N ASP A 61 -18.92 9.42 -5.62
CA ASP A 61 -19.92 10.42 -5.93
C ASP A 61 -20.77 10.58 -4.66
N ASP A 62 -20.92 11.79 -4.11
CA ASP A 62 -21.70 12.03 -2.88
C ASP A 62 -23.15 11.47 -2.99
N PHE A 63 -23.59 11.15 -4.21
CA PHE A 63 -24.83 10.45 -4.57
C PHE A 63 -24.88 8.95 -4.22
N GLY A 64 -23.77 8.27 -3.97
CA GLY A 64 -23.71 6.81 -3.75
C GLY A 64 -23.77 6.33 -2.28
N ARG A 65 -23.87 7.26 -1.31
CA ARG A 65 -23.83 6.91 0.12
C ARG A 65 -25.07 6.17 0.63
N ASP A 66 -26.26 6.57 0.19
CA ASP A 66 -27.49 5.87 0.55
C ASP A 66 -27.57 4.53 -0.19
N ASP A 67 -27.13 4.51 -1.45
CA ASP A 67 -27.08 3.30 -2.26
C ASP A 67 -26.19 2.23 -1.62
N LEU A 68 -24.98 2.55 -1.16
CA LEU A 68 -24.11 1.57 -0.50
C LEU A 68 -24.72 0.97 0.79
N LYS A 69 -25.47 1.76 1.55
CA LYS A 69 -26.21 1.27 2.72
C LYS A 69 -27.38 0.38 2.33
N HIS A 70 -28.15 0.77 1.31
CA HIS A 70 -29.22 -0.05 0.76
C HIS A 70 -28.70 -1.33 0.09
N LEU A 71 -27.52 -1.28 -0.52
CA LEU A 71 -26.83 -2.42 -1.11
C LEU A 71 -26.40 -3.39 0.00
N ALA A 72 -25.81 -2.89 1.09
CA ALA A 72 -25.45 -3.68 2.26
C ALA A 72 -26.67 -4.33 2.95
N ALA A 73 -27.81 -3.63 2.97
CA ALA A 73 -29.05 -4.14 3.57
C ALA A 73 -29.75 -5.22 2.73
N ASN A 74 -29.50 -5.25 1.41
CA ASN A 74 -30.12 -6.19 0.46
C ASN A 74 -29.08 -7.11 -0.21
N ALA A 75 -27.98 -7.42 0.47
CA ALA A 75 -26.95 -8.28 -0.10
C ALA A 75 -27.54 -9.66 -0.41
N THR A 76 -27.31 -10.15 -1.63
CA THR A 76 -27.73 -11.49 -2.07
C THR A 76 -26.68 -12.52 -1.72
N GLU A 77 -25.41 -12.12 -1.75
CA GLU A 77 -24.26 -12.96 -1.41
C GLU A 77 -23.20 -12.11 -0.72
N GLY A 78 -22.42 -12.72 0.16
CA GLY A 78 -21.27 -12.08 0.78
C GLY A 78 -20.46 -13.08 1.57
N GLU A 79 -19.18 -12.79 1.73
CA GLU A 79 -18.25 -13.67 2.43
C GLU A 79 -17.31 -12.87 3.33
N VAL A 80 -16.86 -13.54 4.39
CA VAL A 80 -15.73 -13.12 5.18
C VAL A 80 -14.54 -14.01 4.83
N VAL A 81 -13.48 -13.38 4.35
CA VAL A 81 -12.28 -14.04 3.85
C VAL A 81 -11.11 -13.74 4.76
N TYR A 82 -10.51 -14.80 5.30
CA TYR A 82 -9.27 -14.74 6.07
C TYR A 82 -8.08 -14.82 5.12
N VAL A 83 -7.16 -13.86 5.19
CA VAL A 83 -5.97 -13.81 4.32
C VAL A 83 -4.73 -13.83 5.20
N PRO A 84 -3.89 -14.89 5.17
CA PRO A 84 -2.67 -14.93 5.93
C PRO A 84 -1.67 -13.91 5.38
N ALA A 85 -0.98 -13.21 6.28
CA ALA A 85 0.00 -12.18 5.95
C ALA A 85 1.21 -12.28 6.87
N TYR A 86 2.37 -11.84 6.40
CA TYR A 86 3.61 -11.95 7.18
C TYR A 86 4.37 -10.64 7.10
N SER A 87 4.40 -9.90 8.21
CA SER A 87 5.23 -8.69 8.33
C SER A 87 6.70 -9.07 8.42
N HIS A 88 6.97 -10.27 8.95
CA HIS A 88 8.27 -10.92 8.89
C HIS A 88 8.14 -12.44 8.91
N ILE A 89 9.14 -13.09 8.33
CA ILE A 89 9.37 -14.53 8.47
C ILE A 89 10.73 -14.76 9.14
N TYR A 90 11.08 -16.01 9.42
CA TYR A 90 12.34 -16.33 10.07
C TYR A 90 13.28 -17.06 9.11
N HIS A 91 14.57 -16.81 9.25
CA HIS A 91 15.63 -17.49 8.50
C HIS A 91 16.80 -17.83 9.44
N GLY A 92 17.76 -18.63 8.97
CA GLY A 92 18.99 -18.91 9.71
C GLY A 92 18.74 -19.52 11.09
N SER A 93 19.16 -18.80 12.13
CA SER A 93 19.01 -19.20 13.55
C SER A 93 17.78 -18.58 14.22
N GLY A 94 16.84 -18.06 13.43
CA GLY A 94 15.59 -17.47 13.90
C GLY A 94 15.56 -15.95 13.83
N GLU A 95 16.42 -15.35 13.02
CA GLU A 95 16.41 -13.91 12.79
C GLU A 95 15.18 -13.50 11.96
N PRO A 96 14.45 -12.45 12.38
CA PRO A 96 13.31 -11.96 11.62
C PRO A 96 13.79 -11.30 10.32
N TYR A 97 13.10 -11.62 9.23
CA TYR A 97 13.29 -11.06 7.92
C TYR A 97 12.01 -10.32 7.54
N LEU A 98 12.07 -8.98 7.59
CA LEU A 98 10.91 -8.12 7.35
C LEU A 98 10.44 -8.20 5.90
N LEU A 99 9.18 -7.87 5.66
CA LEU A 99 8.51 -7.98 4.36
C LEU A 99 7.53 -6.82 4.17
N THR A 100 7.45 -6.28 2.96
CA THR A 100 6.33 -5.43 2.56
C THR A 100 5.15 -6.33 2.23
N ILE A 101 3.94 -5.96 2.66
CA ILE A 101 2.72 -6.73 2.40
C ILE A 101 1.83 -5.91 1.49
N THR A 102 1.33 -6.49 0.41
CA THR A 102 0.30 -5.91 -0.46
C THR A 102 -0.91 -6.82 -0.46
N LEU A 103 -1.98 -6.45 0.23
CA LEU A 103 -3.27 -7.11 0.10
C LEU A 103 -3.96 -6.59 -1.16
N SER A 104 -4.42 -7.49 -2.02
CA SER A 104 -5.15 -7.18 -3.24
C SER A 104 -6.52 -7.86 -3.19
N VAL A 105 -7.58 -7.07 -3.39
CA VAL A 105 -8.97 -7.54 -3.50
C VAL A 105 -9.43 -7.27 -4.92
N ARG A 106 -9.70 -8.33 -5.68
CA ARG A 106 -10.00 -8.27 -7.12
C ARG A 106 -11.39 -8.81 -7.39
N ASN A 107 -12.25 -7.97 -7.97
CA ASN A 107 -13.53 -8.40 -8.50
C ASN A 107 -13.29 -9.24 -9.78
N THR A 108 -13.68 -10.51 -9.76
CA THR A 108 -13.54 -11.40 -10.92
C THR A 108 -14.76 -11.37 -11.85
N SER A 109 -15.84 -10.71 -11.44
CA SER A 109 -17.00 -10.50 -12.30
C SER A 109 -16.67 -9.56 -13.45
N VAL A 110 -17.13 -9.93 -14.64
CA VAL A 110 -16.97 -9.14 -15.88
C VAL A 110 -18.10 -8.14 -16.08
N ASN A 111 -19.23 -8.29 -15.37
CA ASN A 111 -20.43 -7.47 -15.57
C ASN A 111 -20.88 -6.74 -14.30
N ASP A 112 -20.68 -7.36 -13.14
CA ASP A 112 -21.27 -6.92 -11.88
C ASP A 112 -20.22 -6.31 -10.96
N ALA A 113 -20.64 -5.32 -10.18
CA ALA A 113 -19.81 -4.73 -9.13
C ALA A 113 -19.96 -5.51 -7.82
N ILE A 114 -18.91 -5.50 -7.01
CA ILE A 114 -18.95 -5.97 -5.62
C ILE A 114 -18.69 -4.80 -4.67
N VAL A 115 -19.04 -4.95 -3.41
CA VAL A 115 -18.73 -3.98 -2.36
C VAL A 115 -17.82 -4.64 -1.34
N VAL A 116 -16.64 -4.05 -1.11
CA VAL A 116 -15.76 -4.41 -0.01
C VAL A 116 -16.20 -3.60 1.20
N LYS A 117 -16.79 -4.26 2.19
CA LYS A 117 -17.33 -3.63 3.39
C LYS A 117 -16.24 -3.24 4.36
N SER A 118 -15.29 -4.12 4.60
CA SER A 118 -14.20 -3.87 5.53
C SER A 118 -12.94 -4.65 5.17
N VAL A 119 -11.78 -4.06 5.53
CA VAL A 119 -10.46 -4.69 5.49
C VAL A 119 -9.82 -4.46 6.84
N ARG A 120 -9.82 -5.48 7.70
CA ARG A 120 -9.27 -5.41 9.07
C ARG A 120 -7.97 -6.19 9.15
N TYR A 121 -6.96 -5.62 9.78
CA TYR A 121 -5.62 -6.22 9.94
C TYR A 121 -5.37 -6.60 11.39
N PHE A 122 -4.93 -7.83 11.61
CA PHE A 122 -4.71 -8.42 12.93
C PHE A 122 -3.26 -8.85 13.11
N ASP A 123 -2.77 -8.74 14.35
CA ASP A 123 -1.44 -9.23 14.74
C ASP A 123 -1.42 -10.75 15.00
N THR A 124 -0.22 -11.29 15.22
CA THR A 124 0.01 -12.70 15.59
C THR A 124 -0.82 -13.18 16.79
N LYS A 125 -1.26 -12.27 17.68
CA LYS A 125 -2.06 -12.61 18.87
C LYS A 125 -3.57 -12.52 18.59
N GLY A 126 -3.97 -12.18 17.37
CA GLY A 126 -5.36 -12.00 16.98
C GLY A 126 -5.95 -10.66 17.43
N LYS A 127 -5.11 -9.68 17.82
CA LYS A 127 -5.60 -8.34 18.14
C LYS A 127 -5.70 -7.53 16.84
N GLU A 128 -6.82 -6.83 16.66
CA GLU A 128 -6.96 -5.87 15.57
C GLU A 128 -5.96 -4.73 15.75
N VAL A 129 -5.11 -4.55 14.75
CA VAL A 129 -4.09 -3.50 14.68
C VAL A 129 -4.66 -2.27 14.00
N LYS A 130 -5.35 -2.47 12.86
CA LYS A 130 -5.85 -1.38 12.02
C LYS A 130 -7.00 -1.83 11.11
N SER A 131 -8.01 -0.98 10.96
CA SER A 131 -8.98 -1.05 9.86
C SER A 131 -8.53 -0.12 8.74
N TYR A 132 -8.50 -0.61 7.50
CA TYR A 132 -8.00 0.11 6.33
C TYR A 132 -9.09 0.78 5.50
N LEU A 133 -10.36 0.45 5.75
CA LEU A 133 -11.51 1.09 5.12
C LEU A 133 -12.31 1.83 6.19
N GLU A 134 -12.44 3.14 6.06
CA GLU A 134 -13.37 3.93 6.88
C GLU A 134 -14.82 3.76 6.42
N LYS A 135 -15.01 3.49 5.12
CA LYS A 135 -16.30 3.31 4.47
C LYS A 135 -16.23 2.12 3.50
N PRO A 136 -17.36 1.44 3.24
CA PRO A 136 -17.43 0.44 2.20
C PRO A 136 -17.03 0.99 0.83
N VAL A 137 -16.29 0.20 0.07
CA VAL A 137 -15.72 0.58 -1.22
C VAL A 137 -16.36 -0.28 -2.31
N ARG A 138 -16.89 0.37 -3.36
CA ARG A 138 -17.46 -0.33 -4.51
C ARG A 138 -16.35 -0.66 -5.52
N LEU A 139 -16.18 -1.94 -5.82
CA LEU A 139 -15.33 -2.40 -6.92
C LEU A 139 -16.20 -2.65 -8.15
N ALA A 140 -15.97 -1.87 -9.21
CA ALA A 140 -16.57 -2.12 -10.52
C ALA A 140 -16.21 -3.53 -11.04
N ALA A 141 -16.87 -3.97 -12.11
CA ALA A 141 -16.48 -5.19 -12.82
C ALA A 141 -14.98 -5.15 -13.16
N LEU A 142 -14.27 -6.24 -12.86
CA LEU A 142 -12.80 -6.35 -12.98
C LEU A 142 -11.99 -5.33 -12.16
N GLY A 143 -12.64 -4.58 -11.27
CA GLY A 143 -12.02 -3.60 -10.40
C GLY A 143 -11.15 -4.24 -9.31
N THR A 144 -10.13 -3.51 -8.87
CA THR A 144 -9.21 -3.96 -7.82
C THR A 144 -9.02 -2.84 -6.81
N THR A 145 -8.92 -3.19 -5.53
CA THR A 145 -8.41 -2.30 -4.48
C THR A 145 -7.27 -2.98 -3.75
N GLU A 146 -6.32 -2.17 -3.26
CA GLU A 146 -5.11 -2.66 -2.62
C GLU A 146 -4.86 -1.94 -1.30
N VAL A 147 -4.21 -2.65 -0.38
CA VAL A 147 -3.72 -2.11 0.89
C VAL A 147 -2.26 -2.52 1.05
N VAL A 148 -1.38 -1.53 1.23
CA VAL A 148 0.05 -1.76 1.41
C VAL A 148 0.46 -1.55 2.87
N ILE A 149 1.07 -2.57 3.46
CA ILE A 149 1.77 -2.51 4.74
C ILE A 149 3.25 -2.32 4.45
N LYS A 150 3.82 -1.22 4.97
CA LYS A 150 5.23 -0.91 4.78
C LYS A 150 6.10 -1.96 5.45
N ARG A 151 7.28 -2.23 4.88
CA ARG A 151 8.27 -3.17 5.41
C ARG A 151 8.62 -2.92 6.89
N GLU A 152 8.73 -1.66 7.27
CA GLU A 152 9.14 -1.26 8.62
C GLU A 152 8.02 -1.46 9.65
N ASP A 153 6.79 -1.67 9.20
CA ASP A 153 5.64 -1.95 10.04
C ASP A 153 5.62 -3.44 10.43
N ALA A 154 6.29 -3.74 11.54
CA ALA A 154 6.31 -5.07 12.15
C ALA A 154 5.14 -5.33 13.11
N THR A 155 4.13 -4.45 13.18
CA THR A 155 3.06 -4.53 14.19
C THR A 155 2.19 -5.78 14.05
N GLY A 156 2.02 -6.31 12.82
CA GLY A 156 1.29 -7.56 12.62
C GLY A 156 2.08 -8.81 13.00
N GLY A 157 3.41 -8.75 13.02
CA GLY A 157 4.28 -9.87 13.30
C GLY A 157 4.25 -10.99 12.25
N SER A 158 4.68 -12.20 12.65
CA SER A 158 4.83 -13.39 11.82
C SER A 158 3.57 -14.24 11.64
N GLY A 159 2.48 -13.88 12.31
CA GLY A 159 1.17 -14.51 12.19
C GLY A 159 0.08 -13.50 11.84
N ALA A 160 0.48 -12.40 11.18
CA ALA A 160 -0.44 -11.36 10.79
C ALA A 160 -1.51 -11.92 9.85
N ASN A 161 -2.66 -11.26 9.80
CA ASN A 161 -3.70 -11.64 8.86
C ASN A 161 -4.65 -10.49 8.58
N PHE A 162 -5.34 -10.60 7.46
CA PHE A 162 -6.45 -9.74 7.12
C PHE A 162 -7.76 -10.51 7.22
N LEU A 163 -8.79 -9.78 7.62
CA LEU A 163 -10.16 -10.19 7.49
C LEU A 163 -10.83 -9.22 6.52
N VAL A 164 -11.21 -9.75 5.37
CA VAL A 164 -11.88 -8.98 4.31
C VAL A 164 -13.33 -9.42 4.26
N GLU A 165 -14.23 -8.46 4.44
CA GLU A 165 -15.67 -8.67 4.29
C GLU A 165 -16.12 -8.01 3.00
N TRP A 166 -16.79 -8.77 2.14
CA TRP A 166 -17.35 -8.26 0.89
C TRP A 166 -18.76 -8.79 0.68
N PHE A 167 -19.55 -8.08 -0.11
CA PHE A 167 -20.89 -8.48 -0.50
C PHE A 167 -21.23 -8.04 -1.92
N ALA A 168 -22.23 -8.67 -2.49
CA ALA A 168 -22.79 -8.36 -3.80
C ALA A 168 -24.32 -8.43 -3.78
N ASN A 169 -24.93 -7.65 -4.66
CA ASN A 169 -26.39 -7.56 -4.79
C ASN A 169 -26.95 -8.47 -5.87
N THR A 170 -26.06 -9.07 -6.64
CA THR A 170 -26.33 -10.13 -7.60
C THR A 170 -25.37 -11.29 -7.32
N PRO A 171 -25.72 -12.53 -7.68
CA PRO A 171 -24.77 -13.63 -7.66
C PRO A 171 -23.57 -13.31 -8.55
N VAL A 172 -22.35 -13.37 -8.01
CA VAL A 172 -21.11 -13.06 -8.72
C VAL A 172 -20.10 -14.18 -8.60
N PRO A 173 -19.16 -14.33 -9.55
CA PRO A 173 -18.01 -15.21 -9.36
C PRO A 173 -17.20 -14.80 -8.13
N GLN A 174 -16.57 -15.78 -7.48
CA GLN A 174 -15.79 -15.55 -6.28
C GLN A 174 -14.65 -14.55 -6.53
N PRO A 175 -14.54 -13.45 -5.74
CA PRO A 175 -13.43 -12.53 -5.83
C PRO A 175 -12.09 -13.19 -5.50
N ILE A 176 -11.00 -12.71 -6.10
CA ILE A 176 -9.64 -13.12 -5.72
C ILE A 176 -9.16 -12.17 -4.63
N ILE A 177 -8.83 -12.72 -3.47
CA ILE A 177 -8.30 -11.96 -2.34
C ILE A 177 -7.00 -12.62 -1.89
N GLU A 178 -5.90 -11.89 -1.99
CA GLU A 178 -4.56 -12.41 -1.71
C GLU A 178 -3.63 -11.35 -1.15
N ALA A 179 -2.67 -11.78 -0.33
CA ALA A 179 -1.59 -10.95 0.17
C ALA A 179 -0.28 -11.35 -0.50
N VAL A 180 0.36 -10.40 -1.17
CA VAL A 180 1.70 -10.56 -1.72
C VAL A 180 2.70 -10.04 -0.70
N MET A 181 3.60 -10.89 -0.25
CA MET A 181 4.71 -10.51 0.61
C MET A 181 5.98 -10.43 -0.22
N ILE A 182 6.69 -9.31 -0.14
CA ILE A 182 7.92 -9.08 -0.92
C ILE A 182 8.98 -8.37 -0.11
N ASP A 183 10.23 -8.77 -0.34
CA ASP A 183 11.39 -7.95 -0.04
C ASP A 183 12.45 -8.10 -1.13
N THR A 184 13.09 -6.98 -1.47
CA THR A 184 14.17 -6.90 -2.45
C THR A 184 15.42 -6.20 -1.90
N ASN A 185 15.47 -5.86 -0.61
CA ASN A 185 16.59 -5.13 -0.01
C ASN A 185 17.86 -5.96 0.16
N SER A 186 17.83 -7.27 -0.07
CA SER A 186 19.02 -8.14 -0.02
C SER A 186 19.41 -8.64 -1.41
N GLN A 187 20.60 -9.26 -1.52
CA GLN A 187 21.07 -9.88 -2.77
C GLN A 187 20.18 -11.04 -3.25
N HIS A 188 19.31 -11.56 -2.40
CA HIS A 188 18.31 -12.58 -2.73
C HIS A 188 16.93 -12.05 -2.36
N GLY A 189 16.27 -11.38 -3.31
CA GLY A 189 14.88 -10.97 -3.13
C GLY A 189 13.98 -12.19 -2.98
N ILE A 190 13.00 -12.10 -2.08
CA ILE A 190 11.98 -13.13 -1.89
C ILE A 190 10.60 -12.54 -2.13
N SER A 191 9.73 -13.33 -2.73
CA SER A 191 8.31 -13.01 -2.82
C SER A 191 7.47 -14.27 -2.76
N PHE A 192 6.31 -14.17 -2.13
CA PHE A 192 5.35 -15.25 -2.04
C PHE A 192 3.95 -14.69 -1.80
N VAL A 193 2.94 -15.53 -2.04
CA VAL A 193 1.53 -15.14 -1.99
C VAL A 193 0.81 -15.94 -0.92
N GLY A 194 0.08 -15.25 -0.04
CA GLY A 194 -0.89 -15.81 0.89
C GLY A 194 -2.29 -15.69 0.28
N ARG A 195 -2.90 -16.82 -0.10
CA ARG A 195 -4.26 -16.83 -0.65
C ARG A 195 -5.30 -16.74 0.46
N GLY A 196 -6.35 -15.96 0.22
CA GLY A 196 -7.51 -15.90 1.08
C GLY A 196 -8.26 -17.22 1.17
N LYS A 197 -8.86 -17.46 2.33
CA LYS A 197 -9.75 -18.58 2.60
C LYS A 197 -11.06 -18.06 3.17
N VAL A 198 -12.18 -18.44 2.55
CA VAL A 198 -13.52 -18.15 3.08
C VAL A 198 -13.70 -18.84 4.42
N ILE A 199 -14.13 -18.10 5.44
CA ILE A 199 -14.37 -18.62 6.78
C ILE A 199 -15.82 -18.52 7.22
N SER A 200 -16.60 -17.60 6.65
CA SER A 200 -18.04 -17.50 6.86
C SER A 200 -18.72 -16.79 5.70
N GLN A 201 -20.02 -17.02 5.57
CA GLN A 201 -20.87 -16.20 4.71
C GLN A 201 -21.22 -14.92 5.48
N ALA A 202 -21.22 -13.77 4.79
CA ALA A 202 -21.63 -12.49 5.36
C ALA A 202 -23.14 -12.33 5.16
N SER A 203 -23.90 -12.31 6.25
CA SER A 203 -25.34 -12.05 6.21
C SER A 203 -25.64 -10.56 6.34
N ALA A 204 -26.51 -10.04 5.47
CA ALA A 204 -27.05 -8.68 5.58
C ALA A 204 -27.97 -8.60 6.82
N GLY A 205 -27.44 -8.23 8.00
CA GLY A 205 -28.33 -7.90 9.12
C GLY A 205 -27.83 -8.00 10.56
N ASP A 206 -26.53 -7.94 10.86
CA ASP A 206 -26.06 -8.13 12.24
C ASP A 206 -26.05 -6.87 13.14
N GLU A 207 -26.80 -5.81 12.78
CA GLU A 207 -26.92 -4.58 13.60
C GLU A 207 -28.29 -4.36 14.26
N ALA A 208 -29.25 -5.30 14.17
CA ALA A 208 -30.64 -5.07 14.63
C ALA A 208 -31.14 -6.02 15.74
N GLN A 209 -30.28 -6.58 16.60
CA GLN A 209 -30.73 -7.33 17.79
C GLN A 209 -29.99 -6.90 19.05
N GLY A 210 -30.33 -5.70 19.53
CA GLY A 210 -29.74 -5.10 20.73
C GLY A 210 -30.74 -4.41 21.65
N THR A 211 -32.02 -4.81 21.69
CA THR A 211 -32.96 -4.42 22.75
C THR A 211 -34.07 -5.46 22.90
N THR A 212 -33.79 -6.56 23.62
CA THR A 212 -34.87 -7.37 24.20
C THR A 212 -35.28 -6.74 25.53
N GLU A 213 -36.38 -5.99 25.48
CA GLU A 213 -37.17 -5.55 26.63
C GLU A 213 -37.64 -6.78 27.45
N PRO A 214 -37.59 -6.75 28.80
CA PRO A 214 -38.04 -7.88 29.60
C PRO A 214 -39.58 -8.01 29.52
N PRO A 215 -40.13 -9.24 29.52
CA PRO A 215 -41.57 -9.44 29.42
C PRO A 215 -42.31 -8.85 30.64
N PRO A 216 -43.50 -8.26 30.44
CA PRO A 216 -44.29 -7.70 31.53
C PRO A 216 -44.76 -8.82 32.46
N ALA A 217 -44.55 -8.62 33.77
CA ALA A 217 -45.10 -9.47 34.80
C ALA A 217 -46.63 -9.43 34.75
N ALA A 218 -47.25 -10.58 34.50
CA ALA A 218 -48.70 -10.77 34.54
C ALA A 218 -49.19 -10.83 36.01
N PRO A 219 -50.46 -10.46 36.27
CA PRO A 219 -50.98 -10.06 37.58
C PRO A 219 -51.14 -11.19 38.60
#